data_AF-A0A328SM34-F1
#
_entry.id   AF-A0A328SM34-F1
#
_cell.length_a   1.000
_cell.length_b   1.000
_cell.length_c   1.000
_cell.angle_alpha   90.00
_cell.angle_beta   90.00
_cell.angle_gamma   90.00
#
_symmetry.space_group_name_H-M   'P 1'
#
loop_
_entity.id
_entity.type
_entity.pdbx_description
1 polymer ?
#
loop_
_entity_poly.entity_id
_entity_poly.type
_entity_poly.pdbx_seq_one_letter_code
_entity_poly.pdbx_strand_id
1 'polypeptide(L)'
;MKKIIVDILMVISIVLEFVSLPILVHEIIGLGLLLLIILHLNFNKNYFKVIHKGRYSLKRIKKLIINIGLLISLVLTIISGICCAQKSLKNLTVGNYKISDIHKYSSVLGLIFLALHLLTTRKRLMGKIKELT
;
A
#
# COMPACT_ATOMS: atom_id res chain seq x y z
N MET A 1 19.47 -3.08 5.03
CA MET A 1 19.25 -1.63 5.19
C MET A 1 18.23 -1.06 4.20
N LYS A 2 18.51 -1.02 2.89
CA LYS A 2 17.63 -0.37 1.87
C LYS A 2 16.13 -0.74 1.93
N LYS A 3 15.79 -2.02 2.16
CA LYS A 3 14.38 -2.47 2.26
C LYS A 3 13.64 -1.90 3.48
N ILE A 4 14.29 -1.85 4.64
CA ILE A 4 13.69 -1.35 5.88
C ILE A 4 13.44 0.15 5.77
N ILE A 5 14.35 0.89 5.13
CA ILE A 5 14.17 2.33 4.88
C ILE A 5 12.93 2.58 4.02
N VAL A 6 12.75 1.84 2.93
CA VAL A 6 11.55 1.95 2.08
C VAL A 6 10.29 1.63 2.88
N ASP A 7 10.30 0.56 3.69
CA ASP A 7 9.14 0.18 4.50
C ASP A 7 8.79 1.28 5.53
N ILE A 8 9.78 1.90 6.17
CA ILE A 8 9.58 3.02 7.12
C ILE A 8 9.01 4.24 6.38
N LEU A 9 9.60 4.63 5.25
CA LEU A 9 9.13 5.75 4.45
C LEU A 9 7.69 5.54 3.98
N MET A 10 7.33 4.33 3.57
CA MET A 10 5.95 3.99 3.20
C MET A 10 4.97 4.22 4.36
N VAL A 11 5.32 3.77 5.57
CA VAL A 11 4.45 3.96 6.75
C VAL A 11 4.27 5.45 7.05
N ILE A 12 5.36 6.24 7.00
CA ILE A 12 5.30 7.69 7.22
C ILE A 12 4.39 8.35 6.16
N SER A 13 4.60 8.04 4.88
CA SER A 13 3.78 8.58 3.79
C SER A 13 2.31 8.23 3.95
N ILE A 14 1.99 6.98 4.29
CA ILE A 14 0.59 6.57 4.54
C ILE A 14 -0.01 7.36 5.69
N VAL A 15 0.72 7.57 6.80
CA VAL A 15 0.20 8.37 7.92
C VAL A 15 -0.08 9.81 7.47
N LEU A 16 0.83 10.41 6.69
CA LEU A 16 0.64 11.77 6.16
C LEU A 16 -0.58 11.88 5.24
N GLU A 17 -0.85 10.88 4.40
CA GLU A 17 -2.00 10.82 3.50
C GLU A 17 -3.36 10.82 4.24
N PHE A 18 -3.40 10.35 5.49
CA PHE A 18 -4.61 10.37 6.32
C PHE A 18 -4.77 11.64 7.15
N VAL A 19 -3.76 12.52 7.17
CA VAL A 19 -3.90 13.87 7.73
C VAL A 19 -4.60 14.75 6.69
N SER A 20 -5.44 15.68 7.15
CA SER A 20 -6.04 16.69 6.26
C SER A 20 -4.95 17.64 5.73
N LEU A 21 -4.33 17.26 4.61
CA LEU A 21 -3.31 18.04 3.92
C LEU A 21 -3.93 18.90 2.80
N PRO A 22 -3.26 20.00 2.42
CA PRO A 22 -3.63 20.73 1.21
C PRO A 22 -3.59 19.79 -0.01
N ILE A 23 -4.55 19.97 -0.94
CA ILE A 23 -4.75 19.06 -2.09
C ILE A 23 -3.46 18.79 -2.88
N LEU A 24 -2.63 19.82 -3.11
CA LEU A 24 -1.37 19.68 -3.83
C LEU A 24 -0.35 18.83 -3.07
N VAL A 25 -0.30 18.95 -1.74
CA VAL A 25 0.62 18.18 -0.90
C VAL A 25 0.20 16.72 -0.86
N HIS A 26 -1.11 16.45 -0.72
CA HIS A 26 -1.67 15.10 -0.80
C HIS A 26 -1.38 14.43 -2.16
N GLU A 27 -1.56 15.14 -3.28
CA GLU A 27 -1.23 14.58 -4.60
C GLU A 27 0.26 14.23 -4.74
N ILE A 28 1.17 15.10 -4.26
CA ILE A 28 2.62 14.87 -4.34
C ILE A 28 3.04 13.70 -3.44
N ILE A 29 2.54 13.63 -2.20
CA ILE A 29 2.86 12.55 -1.27
C ILE A 29 2.27 11.24 -1.77
N GLY A 30 1.04 11.23 -2.30
CA GLY A 30 0.41 10.07 -2.93
C GLY A 30 1.22 9.51 -4.11
N LEU A 31 1.75 10.38 -4.98
CA LEU A 31 2.66 9.99 -6.06
C LEU A 31 3.99 9.41 -5.52
N GLY A 32 4.56 10.03 -4.48
CA GLY A 32 5.75 9.50 -3.80
C GLY A 32 5.50 8.13 -3.17
N LEU A 33 4.36 7.95 -2.52
CA LEU A 33 3.91 6.69 -1.93
C LEU A 33 3.77 5.61 -3.00
N LEU A 34 3.20 5.93 -4.17
CA LEU A 34 3.11 5.02 -5.31
C LEU A 34 4.49 4.49 -5.73
N LEU A 35 5.48 5.37 -5.85
CA LEU A 35 6.87 4.97 -6.18
C LEU A 35 7.46 4.05 -5.10
N LEU A 36 7.26 4.38 -3.82
CA LEU A 36 7.73 3.54 -2.71
C LEU A 36 7.09 2.16 -2.72
N ILE A 37 5.80 2.05 -3.04
CA ILE A 37 5.10 0.76 -3.18
C ILE A 37 5.72 -0.07 -4.32
N ILE A 38 6.00 0.54 -5.48
CA ILE A 38 6.64 -0.16 -6.60
C ILE A 38 8.01 -0.69 -6.18
N LEU A 39 8.81 0.12 -5.49
CA LEU A 39 10.11 -0.31 -4.96
C LEU A 39 9.96 -1.47 -3.96
N HIS A 40 8.99 -1.39 -3.05
CA HIS A 40 8.69 -2.47 -2.12
C HIS A 40 8.30 -3.76 -2.84
N LEU A 41 7.43 -3.69 -3.86
CA LEU A 41 7.05 -4.85 -4.67
C LEU A 41 8.25 -5.46 -5.40
N ASN A 42 9.13 -4.64 -5.99
CA ASN A 42 10.34 -5.11 -6.65
C ASN A 42 11.30 -5.81 -5.67
N PHE A 43 11.51 -5.23 -4.48
CA PHE A 43 12.32 -5.85 -3.43
C PHE A 43 11.74 -7.16 -2.89
N ASN A 44 10.43 -7.35 -3.03
CA ASN A 44 9.70 -8.53 -2.60
C ASN A 44 9.24 -9.43 -3.76
N LYS A 45 9.77 -9.25 -4.99
CA LYS A 45 9.38 -10.03 -6.18
C LYS A 45 9.50 -11.56 -6.01
N ASN A 46 10.43 -12.00 -5.18
CA ASN A 46 10.61 -13.42 -4.85
C ASN A 46 9.40 -14.02 -4.11
N TYR A 47 8.63 -13.20 -3.38
CA TYR A 47 7.37 -13.64 -2.79
C TYR A 47 6.42 -14.18 -3.87
N PHE A 48 6.20 -13.41 -4.95
CA PHE A 48 5.33 -13.78 -6.06
C PHE A 48 5.80 -15.06 -6.78
N LYS A 49 7.12 -15.23 -6.94
CA LYS A 49 7.70 -16.45 -7.53
C LYS A 49 7.44 -17.70 -6.69
N VAL A 50 7.44 -17.56 -5.37
CA VAL A 50 7.24 -18.68 -4.45
C VAL A 50 5.76 -19.00 -4.25
N ILE A 51 4.83 -18.05 -4.48
CA ILE A 51 3.37 -18.30 -4.38
C ILE A 51 2.99 -19.56 -5.16
N HIS A 52 3.43 -19.69 -6.41
CA HIS A 52 3.13 -20.85 -7.27
C HIS A 52 3.83 -22.17 -6.87
N LYS A 53 4.71 -22.16 -5.86
CA LYS A 53 5.53 -23.33 -5.47
C LYS A 53 5.19 -23.84 -4.07
N GLY A 54 4.97 -25.16 -3.97
CA GLY A 54 4.85 -25.91 -2.71
C GLY A 54 3.42 -26.07 -2.18
N ARG A 55 3.27 -26.82 -1.07
CA ARG A 55 1.97 -27.10 -0.42
C ARG A 55 1.45 -25.88 0.35
N TYR A 56 0.14 -25.63 0.27
CA TYR A 56 -0.52 -24.52 0.97
C TYR A 56 -0.97 -24.94 2.37
N SER A 57 -0.24 -24.50 3.40
CA SER A 57 -0.70 -24.60 4.79
C SER A 57 -1.73 -23.50 5.11
N LEU A 58 -2.57 -23.72 6.13
CA LEU A 58 -3.57 -22.73 6.57
C LEU A 58 -2.96 -21.35 6.86
N LYS A 59 -1.74 -21.31 7.44
CA LYS A 59 -1.00 -20.06 7.70
C LYS A 59 -0.62 -19.33 6.40
N ARG A 60 -0.25 -20.08 5.36
CA ARG A 60 0.13 -19.54 4.05
C ARG A 60 -1.09 -19.01 3.30
N ILE A 61 -2.22 -19.69 3.38
CA ILE A 61 -3.49 -19.25 2.78
C ILE A 61 -3.94 -17.93 3.41
N LYS A 62 -3.97 -17.83 4.75
CA LYS A 62 -4.34 -16.59 5.45
C LYS A 62 -3.47 -15.40 5.01
N LYS A 63 -2.15 -15.60 4.94
CA LYS A 63 -1.22 -14.56 4.49
C LYS A 63 -1.45 -14.17 3.02
N LEU A 64 -1.77 -15.13 2.16
CA LEU A 64 -2.09 -14.88 0.76
C LEU A 64 -3.35 -14.01 0.64
N ILE A 65 -4.43 -14.37 1.34
CA ILE A 65 -5.70 -13.62 1.33
C ILE A 65 -5.48 -12.18 1.78
N ILE A 66 -4.76 -11.97 2.89
CA ILE A 66 -4.44 -10.62 3.39
C ILE A 66 -3.65 -9.82 2.35
N ASN A 67 -2.64 -10.42 1.72
CA ASN A 67 -1.82 -9.73 0.73
C ASN A 67 -2.58 -9.42 -0.56
N ILE A 68 -3.46 -10.30 -1.01
CA ILE A 68 -4.32 -10.07 -2.17
C ILE A 68 -5.34 -8.98 -1.87
N GLY A 69 -6.00 -9.03 -0.71
CA GLY A 69 -6.92 -7.99 -0.25
C GLY A 69 -6.23 -6.62 -0.20
N LEU A 70 -5.03 -6.55 0.38
CA LEU A 70 -4.21 -5.34 0.42
C LEU A 70 -3.92 -4.82 -0.99
N LEU A 71 -3.51 -5.70 -1.91
CA LEU A 71 -3.18 -5.32 -3.29
C LEU A 71 -4.41 -4.77 -4.03
N ILE A 72 -5.58 -5.40 -3.86
CA ILE A 72 -6.83 -4.94 -4.48
C ILE A 72 -7.23 -3.57 -3.93
N SER A 73 -7.23 -3.39 -2.61
CA SER A 73 -7.54 -2.10 -1.98
C SER A 73 -6.59 -1.01 -2.45
N LEU A 74 -5.29 -1.32 -2.58
CA LEU A 74 -4.28 -0.39 -3.07
C LEU A 74 -4.55 0.03 -4.53
N VAL A 75 -4.79 -0.93 -5.41
CA VAL A 75 -5.09 -0.65 -6.84
C VAL A 75 -6.35 0.19 -6.98
N LEU A 76 -7.42 -0.13 -6.23
CA LEU A 76 -8.64 0.67 -6.21
C LEU A 76 -8.38 2.09 -5.72
N THR A 77 -7.58 2.26 -4.67
CA THR A 77 -7.21 3.57 -4.12
C THR A 77 -6.43 4.41 -5.12
N ILE A 78 -5.47 3.81 -5.82
CA ILE A 78 -4.64 4.49 -6.83
C ILE A 78 -5.49 4.90 -8.03
N ILE A 79 -6.28 3.98 -8.59
CA ILE A 79 -7.11 4.26 -9.77
C ILE A 79 -8.12 5.37 -9.44
N SER A 80 -8.85 5.23 -8.33
CA SER A 80 -9.81 6.26 -7.90
C SER A 80 -9.15 7.58 -7.53
N GLY A 81 -7.95 7.57 -6.95
CA GLY A 81 -7.16 8.77 -6.64
C GLY A 81 -6.74 9.52 -7.90
N ILE A 82 -6.25 8.81 -8.93
CA ILE A 82 -5.92 9.39 -10.24
C ILE A 82 -7.17 9.97 -10.90
N CYS A 83 -8.32 9.27 -10.83
CA CYS A 83 -9.59 9.78 -11.36
C CYS A 83 -10.11 11.01 -10.57
N CYS A 84 -9.77 11.13 -9.28
CA CYS A 84 -10.11 12.28 -8.45
C CYS A 84 -9.17 13.49 -8.61
N ALA A 85 -8.02 13.34 -9.26
CA ALA A 85 -7.01 14.39 -9.42
C ALA A 85 -7.46 15.48 -10.42
N GLN A 86 -8.45 16.28 -10.02
CA GLN A 86 -9.07 17.33 -10.84
C GLN A 86 -8.16 18.55 -11.09
N LYS A 87 -7.14 18.80 -10.26
CA LYS A 87 -6.33 20.03 -10.33
C LYS A 87 -4.96 19.87 -10.99
N SER A 88 -4.26 18.74 -10.82
CA SER A 88 -2.95 18.52 -11.46
C SER A 88 -3.04 17.98 -12.90
N LEU A 89 -4.10 17.24 -13.26
CA LEU A 89 -4.41 16.90 -14.65
C LEU A 89 -5.62 17.71 -15.13
N LYS A 90 -5.36 18.91 -15.66
CA LYS A 90 -6.38 19.87 -16.17
C LYS A 90 -7.40 19.32 -17.19
N ASN A 91 -7.31 18.05 -17.63
CA ASN A 91 -8.10 17.48 -18.71
C ASN A 91 -9.00 16.28 -18.33
N LEU A 92 -9.09 15.86 -17.06
CA LEU A 92 -10.04 14.81 -16.64
C LEU A 92 -11.18 15.39 -15.80
N THR A 93 -12.20 15.94 -16.47
CA THR A 93 -13.47 16.34 -15.85
C THR A 93 -14.35 15.10 -15.57
N VAL A 94 -13.86 14.18 -14.74
CA VAL A 94 -14.67 13.05 -14.23
C VAL A 94 -14.56 13.00 -12.71
N GLY A 95 -14.77 14.13 -12.03
CA GLY A 95 -14.97 14.15 -10.59
C GLY A 95 -16.44 13.89 -10.25
N ASN A 96 -16.88 12.64 -10.37
CA ASN A 96 -18.18 12.24 -9.85
C ASN A 96 -18.04 11.98 -8.34
N TYR A 97 -18.95 12.47 -7.50
CA TYR A 97 -18.99 12.23 -6.05
C TYR A 97 -18.75 10.74 -5.70
N LYS A 98 -19.28 9.83 -6.52
CA LYS A 98 -19.10 8.38 -6.41
C LYS A 98 -17.62 7.93 -6.43
N ILE A 99 -16.75 8.57 -7.19
CA ILE A 99 -15.32 8.20 -7.30
C ILE A 99 -14.57 8.60 -6.03
N SER A 100 -14.89 9.77 -5.47
CA SER A 100 -14.30 10.23 -4.20
C SER A 100 -14.67 9.29 -3.04
N ASP A 101 -15.90 8.80 -3.02
CA ASP A 101 -16.34 7.82 -2.03
C ASP A 101 -15.59 6.49 -2.19
N ILE A 102 -15.45 5.99 -3.42
CA ILE A 102 -14.65 4.78 -3.69
C ILE A 102 -13.22 4.96 -3.21
N HIS A 103 -12.60 6.12 -3.46
CA HIS A 103 -11.24 6.42 -2.99
C HIS A 103 -11.14 6.35 -1.46
N LYS A 104 -12.08 6.99 -0.74
CA LYS A 104 -12.10 6.96 0.73
C LYS A 104 -12.31 5.54 1.27
N TYR A 105 -13.33 4.82 0.78
CA TYR A 105 -13.63 3.48 1.26
C TYR A 105 -12.50 2.49 0.95
N SER A 106 -11.93 2.55 -0.25
CA SER A 106 -10.78 1.71 -0.62
C SER A 106 -9.54 2.02 0.20
N SER A 107 -9.29 3.29 0.54
CA SER A 107 -8.21 3.72 1.42
C SER A 107 -8.36 3.16 2.84
N VAL A 108 -9.57 3.23 3.42
CA VAL A 108 -9.87 2.67 4.75
C VAL A 108 -9.72 1.15 4.75
N LEU A 109 -10.25 0.46 3.73
CA LEU A 109 -10.05 -0.99 3.58
C LEU A 109 -8.56 -1.33 3.43
N GLY A 110 -7.82 -0.51 2.68
CA GLY A 110 -6.37 -0.63 2.54
C GLY A 110 -5.63 -0.56 3.88
N LEU A 111 -6.00 0.38 4.76
CA LEU A 111 -5.43 0.46 6.12
C LEU A 111 -5.71 -0.80 6.96
N ILE A 112 -6.92 -1.35 6.89
CA ILE A 112 -7.28 -2.57 7.62
C ILE A 112 -6.39 -3.73 7.16
N PHE A 113 -6.27 -3.93 5.84
CA PHE A 113 -5.40 -4.97 5.29
C PHE A 113 -3.92 -4.72 5.57
N LEU A 114 -3.47 -3.46 5.60
CA LEU A 114 -2.10 -3.08 5.94
C LEU A 114 -1.78 -3.45 7.39
N ALA A 115 -2.69 -3.16 8.34
CA ALA A 115 -2.52 -3.54 9.74
C ALA A 115 -2.38 -5.07 9.88
N LEU A 116 -3.24 -5.83 9.21
CA LEU A 116 -3.17 -7.30 9.16
C LEU A 116 -1.86 -7.78 8.51
N HIS A 117 -1.41 -7.13 7.43
CA HIS A 117 -0.16 -7.45 6.76
C HIS A 117 1.06 -7.25 7.70
N LEU A 118 1.10 -6.14 8.45
CA LEU A 118 2.14 -5.88 9.43
C LEU A 118 2.13 -6.92 10.55
N LEU A 119 0.96 -7.27 11.08
CA LEU A 119 0.82 -8.31 12.12
C LEU A 119 1.34 -9.68 11.66
N THR A 120 1.10 -10.06 10.41
CA THR A 120 1.61 -11.33 9.87
C THR A 120 3.10 -11.30 9.54
N THR A 121 3.67 -10.11 9.35
CA THR A 121 5.09 -9.93 8.99
C THR A 121 5.98 -9.59 10.19
N ARG A 122 5.40 -9.18 11.33
CA ARG A 122 6.11 -8.76 12.56
C ARG A 122 7.22 -9.71 13.02
N LYS A 123 7.00 -11.03 12.95
CA LYS A 123 7.99 -12.04 13.38
C LYS A 123 9.27 -11.98 12.55
N ARG A 124 9.14 -11.71 11.24
CA ARG A 124 10.27 -11.55 10.32
C ARG A 124 11.01 -10.24 10.57
N LEU A 125 10.27 -9.21 10.97
CA LEU A 125 10.79 -7.87 11.22
C LEU A 125 11.61 -7.84 12.53
N MET A 126 11.06 -8.41 13.60
CA MET A 126 11.77 -8.57 14.89
C MET A 126 13.03 -9.42 14.77
N GLY A 127 13.01 -10.49 13.96
CA GLY A 127 14.20 -11.30 13.69
C GLY A 127 15.32 -10.47 13.05
N LYS A 128 15.00 -9.65 12.05
CA LYS A 128 15.98 -8.78 11.40
C LYS A 128 16.48 -7.63 12.27
N ILE A 129 15.63 -7.09 13.16
CA ILE A 129 16.05 -6.03 14.09
C ILE A 129 17.06 -6.58 15.09
N LYS A 130 16.84 -7.80 15.61
CA LYS A 130 17.79 -8.47 16.50
C LYS A 130 19.15 -8.78 15.85
N GLU A 131 19.20 -8.98 14.53
CA GLU A 131 20.47 -9.15 13.80
C GLU A 131 21.24 -7.82 13.62
N LEU A 132 20.62 -6.68 13.92
CA LEU A 132 21.20 -5.34 13.75
C LEU A 132 21.66 -4.69 15.06
N THR A 133 21.29 -5.28 16.21
CA THR A 133 21.73 -4.92 17.57
C THR A 133 22.70 -5.96 18.10
#